data_AF-A0A9N9WGW3-F1
#
_entry.id   AF-A0A9N9WGW3-F1
#
_cell.length_a   1.000
_cell.length_b   1.000
_cell.length_c   1.000
_cell.angle_alpha   90.00
_cell.angle_beta   90.00
_cell.angle_gamma   90.00
#
_symmetry.space_group_name_H-M   'P 1'
#
loop_
_entity.id
_entity.type
_entity.pdbx_description
1 polymer ?
#
loop_
_entity_poly.entity_id
_entity_poly.type
_entity_poly.pdbx_seq_one_letter_code
_entity_poly.pdbx_strand_id
1 'polypeptide(L)'
;MPLKRTPPSIHLSESEPNQSSAPDTENESSNNMNSRPRARKRQHGDELTTFMVEIRGSMETLKTQQDILQDSVNDIQKQNNDIRESMEFISRHYEEIKDRLTRMESERKVHLAYIQSLETKVETLARVQKQATVEIRNIPVKKGESKTDLLNIVKKIGDAVSVKVEENHIRDVFRMNTKKGDRPVLVDFSTVILRDKILASVKDYNRKNKENKLHTGQLEMVSQVQPIFIGESLTQAARRICFLARELGKKNGYAYCWTAHGRVFLRKKEGSPARLISRETDLDHQQSNPDI
;
A
#
# COMPACT_ATOMS: atom_id res chain seq x y z
N MET A 1 -4.34 -18.18 7.79
CA MET A 1 -5.54 -18.66 7.05
C MET A 1 -6.02 -17.55 6.13
N PRO A 2 -5.80 -17.60 4.81
CA PRO A 2 -6.32 -16.59 3.90
C PRO A 2 -7.69 -17.01 3.35
N LEU A 3 -8.68 -16.14 3.51
CA LEU A 3 -10.00 -16.28 2.91
C LEU A 3 -9.89 -16.05 1.40
N LYS A 4 -9.95 -17.13 0.61
CA LYS A 4 -10.16 -17.05 -0.84
C LYS A 4 -11.61 -16.69 -1.11
N ARG A 5 -11.87 -15.53 -1.71
CA ARG A 5 -13.18 -15.18 -2.29
C ARG A 5 -13.13 -15.52 -3.78
N THR A 6 -13.93 -16.49 -4.20
CA THR A 6 -14.22 -16.81 -5.61
C THR A 6 -15.28 -15.84 -6.15
N PRO A 7 -15.19 -15.41 -7.43
CA PRO A 7 -16.24 -14.63 -8.10
C PRO A 7 -17.36 -15.55 -8.66
N PRO A 8 -18.58 -15.04 -8.88
CA PRO A 8 -19.71 -15.83 -9.38
C PRO A 8 -19.61 -16.13 -10.89
N SER A 9 -20.17 -17.27 -11.28
CA SER A 9 -20.22 -17.80 -12.65
C SER A 9 -21.13 -16.95 -13.55
N ILE A 10 -20.60 -16.52 -14.70
CA ILE A 10 -21.37 -15.89 -15.79
C ILE A 10 -21.74 -17.00 -16.77
N HIS A 11 -23.04 -17.26 -16.93
CA HIS A 11 -23.56 -18.09 -18.02
C HIS A 11 -23.35 -17.34 -19.34
N LEU A 12 -22.39 -17.80 -20.14
CA LEU A 12 -22.24 -17.44 -21.55
C LEU A 12 -23.17 -18.36 -22.36
N SER A 13 -24.21 -17.78 -22.96
CA SER A 13 -24.96 -18.42 -24.04
C SER A 13 -24.26 -18.06 -25.36
N GLU A 14 -23.52 -19.02 -25.92
CA GLU A 14 -23.07 -18.98 -27.30
C GLU A 14 -24.23 -19.42 -28.20
N SER A 15 -24.58 -18.57 -29.17
CA SER A 15 -25.49 -18.90 -30.26
C SER A 15 -24.79 -18.53 -31.57
N GLU A 16 -24.15 -19.51 -32.22
CA GLU A 16 -23.73 -19.41 -33.61
C GLU A 16 -24.79 -20.02 -34.55
N PRO A 17 -24.83 -19.60 -35.82
CA PRO A 17 -25.94 -19.85 -36.73
C PRO A 17 -25.79 -21.18 -37.46
N ASN A 18 -26.91 -21.81 -37.82
CA ASN A 18 -26.90 -22.94 -38.75
C ASN A 18 -27.84 -22.67 -39.92
N GLN A 19 -27.26 -22.60 -41.13
CA GLN A 19 -27.98 -22.51 -42.40
C GLN A 19 -28.05 -23.88 -43.07
N SER A 20 -29.27 -24.19 -43.52
CA SER A 20 -29.66 -25.02 -44.67
C SER A 20 -29.19 -26.48 -44.75
N SER A 21 -30.15 -27.41 -44.83
CA SER A 21 -30.55 -28.04 -46.11
C SER A 21 -31.77 -28.94 -45.90
N ALA A 22 -32.77 -28.81 -46.77
CA ALA A 22 -33.89 -29.74 -46.96
C ALA A 22 -33.43 -30.92 -47.87
N PRO A 23 -34.27 -31.91 -48.24
CA PRO A 23 -35.66 -32.20 -47.86
C PRO A 23 -35.89 -33.68 -47.48
N ASP A 24 -37.10 -34.04 -47.04
CA ASP A 24 -37.93 -35.04 -47.75
C ASP A 24 -39.18 -35.42 -46.92
N THR A 25 -40.26 -35.55 -47.68
CA THR A 25 -41.65 -35.85 -47.33
C THR A 25 -41.90 -37.29 -46.87
N GLU A 26 -42.95 -37.51 -46.06
CA GLU A 26 -44.08 -38.46 -46.25
C GLU A 26 -44.86 -38.62 -44.93
N ASN A 27 -46.13 -38.21 -44.77
CA ASN A 27 -47.42 -38.61 -45.36
C ASN A 27 -48.20 -39.55 -44.41
N GLU A 28 -49.22 -39.01 -43.73
CA GLU A 28 -50.35 -39.79 -43.20
C GLU A 28 -51.58 -39.52 -44.07
N SER A 29 -52.21 -40.57 -44.59
CA SER A 29 -53.62 -40.94 -44.30
C SER A 29 -54.33 -41.69 -45.45
N SER A 30 -54.79 -42.89 -45.11
CA SER A 30 -56.10 -43.51 -45.43
C SER A 30 -56.61 -43.75 -46.88
N ASN A 31 -56.95 -45.03 -47.10
CA ASN A 31 -58.15 -45.59 -47.75
C ASN A 31 -58.42 -45.50 -49.27
N ASN A 32 -58.10 -46.61 -49.94
CA ASN A 32 -59.00 -47.60 -50.59
C ASN A 32 -59.98 -47.24 -51.74
N MET A 33 -59.98 -48.19 -52.70
CA MET A 33 -61.04 -48.63 -53.65
C MET A 33 -61.14 -48.01 -55.06
N ASN A 34 -60.57 -48.78 -56.00
CA ASN A 34 -61.04 -49.13 -57.35
C ASN A 34 -62.28 -48.41 -57.93
N SER A 35 -62.09 -47.75 -59.06
CA SER A 35 -62.88 -48.01 -60.29
C SER A 35 -62.27 -47.31 -61.52
N ARG A 36 -62.26 -48.02 -62.64
CA ARG A 36 -61.83 -47.57 -63.99
C ARG A 36 -63.06 -47.72 -64.93
N PRO A 37 -63.10 -47.09 -66.11
CA PRO A 37 -62.87 -45.68 -66.44
C PRO A 37 -64.01 -45.14 -67.35
N ARG A 38 -64.16 -43.81 -67.53
CA ARG A 38 -64.87 -43.31 -68.73
C ARG A 38 -64.44 -41.92 -69.19
N ALA A 39 -64.10 -41.87 -70.47
CA ALA A 39 -64.20 -40.76 -71.41
C ALA A 39 -63.39 -39.48 -71.13
N ARG A 40 -62.24 -39.39 -71.83
CA ARG A 40 -61.54 -38.14 -72.17
C ARG A 40 -62.52 -37.10 -72.73
N LYS A 41 -62.58 -35.92 -72.11
CA LYS A 41 -63.04 -34.69 -72.77
C LYS A 41 -62.32 -33.46 -72.20
N ARG A 42 -61.46 -32.87 -73.04
CA ARG A 42 -60.92 -31.48 -73.00
C ARG A 42 -60.22 -31.06 -71.70
N GLN A 43 -58.90 -31.25 -71.64
CA GLN A 43 -58.07 -31.04 -70.43
C GLN A 43 -57.21 -29.75 -70.44
N HIS A 44 -57.29 -28.90 -71.47
CA HIS A 44 -56.36 -27.75 -71.61
C HIS A 44 -56.85 -26.43 -70.99
N GLY A 45 -58.16 -26.29 -70.76
CA GLY A 45 -58.74 -25.11 -70.11
C GLY A 45 -58.62 -25.15 -68.59
N ASP A 46 -58.86 -26.33 -68.00
CA ASP A 46 -58.83 -26.53 -66.54
C ASP A 46 -57.41 -26.44 -65.96
N GLU A 47 -56.38 -26.91 -66.67
CA GLU A 47 -54.98 -26.76 -66.27
C GLU A 47 -54.54 -25.29 -66.23
N LEU A 48 -54.95 -24.49 -67.23
CA LEU A 48 -54.63 -23.06 -67.28
C LEU A 48 -55.34 -22.26 -66.19
N THR A 49 -56.61 -22.57 -65.90
CA THR A 49 -57.34 -21.94 -64.79
C THR A 49 -56.77 -22.34 -63.43
N THR A 50 -56.35 -23.59 -63.27
CA THR A 50 -55.71 -24.07 -62.04
C THR A 50 -54.36 -23.37 -61.83
N PHE A 51 -53.56 -23.23 -62.89
CA PHE A 51 -52.31 -22.49 -62.87
C PHE A 51 -52.50 -20.99 -62.56
N MET A 52 -53.53 -20.34 -63.11
CA MET A 52 -53.84 -18.94 -62.76
C MET A 52 -54.25 -18.77 -61.29
N VAL A 53 -54.99 -19.73 -60.73
CA VAL A 53 -55.34 -19.74 -59.29
C VAL A 53 -54.07 -19.91 -58.43
N GLU A 54 -53.15 -20.77 -58.86
CA GLU A 54 -51.87 -21.01 -58.18
C GLU A 54 -50.91 -19.81 -58.26
N ILE A 55 -50.84 -19.12 -59.42
CA ILE A 55 -50.10 -17.85 -59.55
C ILE A 55 -50.72 -16.77 -58.66
N ARG A 56 -52.05 -16.69 -58.60
CA ARG A 56 -52.71 -15.68 -57.77
C ARG A 56 -52.49 -15.95 -56.28
N GLY A 57 -52.55 -17.22 -55.87
CA GLY A 57 -52.23 -17.66 -54.51
C GLY A 57 -50.76 -17.43 -54.16
N SER A 58 -49.83 -17.70 -55.08
CA SER A 58 -48.41 -17.41 -54.86
C SER A 58 -48.10 -15.91 -54.83
N MET A 59 -48.86 -15.08 -55.57
CA MET A 59 -48.71 -13.63 -55.51
C MET A 59 -49.32 -13.03 -54.23
N GLU A 60 -50.38 -13.63 -53.69
CA GLU A 60 -50.89 -13.31 -52.36
C GLU A 60 -49.91 -13.70 -51.25
N THR A 61 -49.29 -14.88 -51.30
CA THR A 61 -48.26 -15.26 -50.33
C THR A 61 -47.00 -14.41 -50.44
N LEU A 62 -46.60 -14.02 -51.65
CA LEU A 62 -45.46 -13.12 -51.85
C LEU A 62 -45.76 -11.72 -51.25
N LYS A 63 -47.01 -11.25 -51.39
CA LYS A 63 -47.44 -9.98 -50.81
C LYS A 63 -47.44 -10.02 -49.28
N THR A 64 -47.96 -11.08 -48.68
CA THR A 64 -47.94 -11.23 -47.22
C THR A 64 -46.52 -11.38 -46.68
N GLN A 65 -45.63 -12.10 -47.37
CA GLN A 65 -44.22 -12.15 -47.02
C GLN A 65 -43.54 -10.78 -47.13
N GLN A 66 -43.90 -9.99 -48.14
CA GLN A 66 -43.37 -8.63 -48.31
C GLN A 66 -43.85 -7.68 -47.21
N ASP A 67 -45.10 -7.79 -46.77
CA ASP A 67 -45.63 -7.00 -45.65
C ASP A 67 -44.90 -7.39 -44.33
N ILE A 68 -44.71 -8.68 -44.06
CA ILE A 68 -43.95 -9.17 -42.89
C ILE A 68 -42.49 -8.68 -42.91
N LEU A 69 -41.84 -8.72 -44.08
CA LEU A 69 -40.49 -8.19 -44.24
C LEU A 69 -40.44 -6.69 -43.99
N GLN A 70 -41.44 -5.94 -44.46
CA GLN A 70 -41.52 -4.49 -44.25
C GLN A 70 -41.67 -4.15 -42.77
N ASP A 71 -42.52 -4.88 -42.04
CA ASP A 71 -42.69 -4.71 -40.60
C ASP A 71 -41.40 -5.05 -39.83
N SER A 72 -40.74 -6.15 -40.19
CA SER A 72 -39.45 -6.54 -39.61
C SER A 72 -38.36 -5.48 -39.84
N VAL A 73 -38.29 -4.90 -41.03
CA VAL A 73 -37.35 -3.79 -41.33
C VAL A 73 -37.66 -2.56 -40.48
N ASN A 74 -38.93 -2.21 -40.28
CA ASN A 74 -39.33 -1.08 -39.45
C ASN A 74 -38.95 -1.32 -37.97
N ASP A 75 -39.16 -2.54 -37.46
CA ASP A 75 -38.77 -2.92 -36.10
C ASP A 75 -37.24 -2.88 -35.91
N ILE A 76 -36.47 -3.38 -36.88
CA ILE A 76 -35.01 -3.30 -36.87
C ILE A 76 -34.54 -1.84 -36.89
N GLN A 77 -35.18 -0.98 -37.69
CA GLN A 77 -34.85 0.46 -37.70
C GLN A 77 -35.10 1.10 -36.34
N LYS A 78 -36.20 0.76 -35.67
CA LYS A 78 -36.50 1.26 -34.33
C LYS A 78 -35.47 0.78 -33.30
N GLN A 79 -35.16 -0.52 -33.29
CA GLN A 79 -34.14 -1.08 -32.39
C GLN A 79 -32.77 -0.43 -32.62
N ASN A 80 -32.38 -0.20 -33.87
CA ASN A 80 -31.11 0.48 -34.19
C ASN A 80 -31.08 1.93 -33.69
N ASN A 81 -32.22 2.63 -33.67
CA ASN A 81 -32.31 3.96 -33.09
C ASN A 81 -32.18 3.91 -31.56
N ASP A 82 -32.89 2.99 -30.89
CA ASP A 82 -32.79 2.80 -29.44
C ASP A 82 -31.35 2.42 -29.01
N ILE A 83 -30.68 1.57 -29.81
CA ILE A 83 -29.26 1.22 -29.61
C ILE A 83 -28.37 2.44 -29.75
N ARG A 84 -28.61 3.30 -30.75
CA ARG A 84 -27.83 4.54 -30.95
C ARG A 84 -27.97 5.47 -29.75
N GLU A 85 -29.19 5.67 -29.26
CA GLU A 85 -29.45 6.50 -28.08
C GLU A 85 -28.77 5.94 -26.82
N SER A 86 -28.86 4.62 -26.61
CA SER A 86 -28.15 3.94 -25.51
C SER A 86 -26.64 4.09 -25.62
N MET A 87 -26.08 3.95 -26.82
CA MET A 87 -24.65 4.13 -27.08
C MET A 87 -24.19 5.56 -26.78
N GLU A 88 -24.97 6.57 -27.17
CA GLU A 88 -24.69 7.97 -26.82
C GLU A 88 -24.75 8.22 -25.31
N PHE A 89 -25.75 7.65 -24.64
CA PHE A 89 -25.89 7.74 -23.18
C PHE A 89 -24.69 7.12 -22.45
N ILE A 90 -24.29 5.91 -22.86
CA ILE A 90 -23.13 5.22 -22.29
C ILE A 90 -21.85 6.00 -22.56
N SER A 91 -21.68 6.53 -23.77
CA SER A 91 -20.50 7.33 -24.12
C SER A 91 -20.40 8.59 -23.23
N ARG A 92 -21.50 9.30 -23.01
CA ARG A 92 -21.51 10.47 -22.10
C ARG A 92 -21.09 10.09 -20.68
N HIS A 93 -21.61 8.98 -20.15
CA HIS A 93 -21.23 8.52 -18.81
C HIS A 93 -19.80 7.98 -18.74
N TYR A 94 -19.30 7.35 -19.81
CA TYR A 94 -17.92 6.89 -19.88
C TYR A 94 -16.95 8.06 -19.76
N GLU A 95 -17.19 9.14 -20.52
CA GLU A 95 -16.42 10.38 -20.43
C GLU A 95 -16.49 11.02 -19.04
N GLU A 96 -17.68 11.08 -18.43
CA GLU A 96 -17.84 11.61 -17.06
C GLU A 96 -17.04 10.79 -16.03
N ILE A 97 -17.10 9.45 -16.11
CA ILE A 97 -16.37 8.56 -15.22
C ILE A 97 -14.86 8.69 -15.43
N LYS A 98 -14.42 8.80 -16.68
CA LYS A 98 -13.01 9.00 -17.05
C LYS A 98 -12.49 10.33 -16.50
N ASP A 99 -13.25 11.40 -16.63
CA ASP A 99 -12.89 12.71 -16.08
C ASP A 99 -12.83 12.67 -14.54
N ARG A 100 -13.79 12.01 -13.90
CA ARG A 100 -13.77 11.81 -12.45
C ARG A 100 -12.56 10.98 -12.01
N LEU A 101 -12.20 9.93 -12.75
CA LEU A 101 -11.05 9.08 -12.46
C LEU A 101 -9.75 9.87 -12.52
N THR A 102 -9.53 10.62 -13.61
CA THR A 102 -8.31 11.44 -13.77
C THR A 102 -8.21 12.51 -12.68
N ARG A 103 -9.33 13.14 -12.32
CA ARG A 103 -9.38 14.08 -11.19
C ARG A 103 -8.99 13.40 -9.88
N MET A 104 -9.58 12.25 -9.54
CA MET A 104 -9.25 11.51 -8.32
C MET A 104 -7.78 11.06 -8.28
N GLU A 105 -7.22 10.63 -9.40
CA GLU A 105 -5.80 10.27 -9.49
C GLU A 105 -4.89 11.47 -9.25
N SER A 106 -5.25 12.64 -9.79
CA SER A 106 -4.51 13.89 -9.57
C SER A 106 -4.57 14.34 -8.11
N GLU A 107 -5.76 14.33 -7.50
CA GLU A 107 -5.98 14.66 -6.09
C GLU A 107 -5.23 13.70 -5.18
N ARG A 108 -5.27 12.39 -5.48
CA ARG A 108 -4.50 11.38 -4.75
C ARG A 108 -3.01 11.69 -4.74
N LYS A 109 -2.42 12.10 -5.88
CA LYS A 109 -1.00 12.48 -5.94
C LYS A 109 -0.71 13.68 -5.04
N VAL A 110 -1.57 14.71 -5.08
CA VAL A 110 -1.45 15.91 -4.24
C VAL A 110 -1.57 15.56 -2.75
N HIS A 111 -2.55 14.74 -2.38
CA HIS A 111 -2.77 14.32 -1.00
C HIS A 111 -1.61 13.48 -0.47
N LEU A 112 -1.06 12.54 -1.26
CA LEU A 112 0.10 11.76 -0.86
C LEU A 112 1.33 12.64 -0.61
N ALA A 113 1.58 13.62 -1.48
CA ALA A 113 2.66 14.59 -1.28
C ALA A 113 2.45 15.44 -0.02
N TYR A 114 1.20 15.85 0.23
CA TYR A 114 0.85 16.61 1.42
C TYR A 114 1.02 15.79 2.70
N ILE A 115 0.58 14.53 2.72
CA ILE A 115 0.77 13.60 3.85
C ILE A 115 2.26 13.44 4.15
N GLN A 116 3.08 13.19 3.12
CA GLN A 116 4.54 13.08 3.31
C GLN A 116 5.16 14.35 3.90
N SER A 117 4.65 15.52 3.50
CA SER A 117 5.07 16.80 4.06
C SER A 117 4.70 16.94 5.54
N LEU A 118 3.49 16.48 5.92
CA LEU A 118 3.01 16.49 7.29
C LEU A 118 3.81 15.52 8.17
N GLU A 119 4.05 14.30 7.70
CA GLU A 119 4.89 13.32 8.38
C GLU A 119 6.30 13.88 8.65
N THR A 120 6.88 14.56 7.66
CA THR A 120 8.20 15.21 7.81
C THR A 120 8.17 16.32 8.87
N LYS A 121 7.10 17.12 8.92
CA LYS A 121 6.91 18.16 9.95
C LYS A 121 6.76 17.55 11.33
N VAL A 122 5.93 16.52 11.48
CA VAL A 122 5.71 15.80 12.74
C VAL A 122 7.01 15.19 13.26
N GLU A 123 7.78 14.54 12.40
CA GLU A 123 9.08 13.98 12.77
C GLU A 123 10.08 15.07 13.18
N THR A 124 10.08 16.23 12.52
CA THR A 124 10.90 17.38 12.90
C THR A 124 10.53 17.89 14.30
N LEU A 125 9.23 18.04 14.58
CA LEU A 125 8.73 18.46 15.90
C LEU A 125 9.09 17.44 16.99
N ALA A 126 8.90 16.14 16.72
CA ALA A 126 9.27 15.08 17.65
C ALA A 126 10.77 15.08 17.98
N ARG A 127 11.61 15.41 17.00
CA ARG A 127 13.06 15.55 17.20
C ARG A 127 13.41 16.77 18.04
N VAL A 128 12.76 17.92 17.78
CA VAL A 128 12.93 19.13 18.60
C VAL A 128 12.49 18.88 20.03
N GLN A 129 11.40 18.14 20.26
CA GLN A 129 10.96 17.80 21.62
C GLN A 129 12.01 17.01 22.40
N LYS A 130 12.79 16.16 21.71
CA LYS A 130 13.84 15.31 22.31
C LYS A 130 15.23 15.94 22.31
N GLN A 131 15.38 17.17 21.83
CA GLN A 131 16.70 17.76 21.58
C GLN A 131 17.55 17.97 22.83
N ALA A 132 16.95 18.08 24.01
CA ALA A 132 17.67 18.20 25.28
C ALA A 132 17.55 16.91 26.13
N THR A 133 17.11 15.81 25.54
CA THR A 133 16.82 14.58 26.27
C THR A 133 17.90 13.51 26.03
N VAL A 134 18.34 12.88 27.13
CA VAL A 134 19.31 11.78 27.13
C VAL A 134 18.63 10.50 27.60
N GLU A 135 19.02 9.38 27.00
CA GLU A 135 18.63 8.04 27.41
C GLU A 135 19.82 7.34 28.07
N ILE A 136 19.63 6.93 29.33
CA ILE A 136 20.60 6.20 30.14
C ILE A 136 20.10 4.77 30.29
N ARG A 137 20.88 3.82 29.76
CA ARG A 137 20.58 2.38 29.77
C ARG A 137 21.48 1.64 30.75
N ASN A 138 21.03 0.46 31.17
CA ASN A 138 21.73 -0.43 32.11
C ASN A 138 21.86 0.15 33.53
N ILE A 139 20.85 0.92 33.98
CA ILE A 139 20.75 1.33 35.38
C ILE A 139 19.80 0.35 36.09
N PRO A 140 20.28 -0.40 37.10
CA PRO A 140 19.44 -1.33 37.89
C PRO A 140 18.19 -0.64 38.42
N VAL A 141 17.06 -1.35 38.39
CA VAL A 141 15.78 -0.84 38.90
C VAL A 141 15.69 -1.10 40.40
N LYS A 142 15.51 -0.05 41.20
CA LYS A 142 15.23 -0.15 42.63
C LYS A 142 13.72 -0.20 42.87
N LYS A 143 13.25 -1.05 43.80
CA LYS A 143 11.83 -1.06 44.22
C LYS A 143 11.51 0.24 44.95
N GLY A 144 10.41 0.90 44.61
CA GLY A 144 10.00 2.17 45.22
C GLY A 144 10.92 3.35 44.85
N GLU A 145 11.62 3.29 43.72
CA GLU A 145 12.49 4.36 43.25
C GLU A 145 11.72 5.66 43.02
N SER A 146 12.22 6.74 43.62
CA SER A 146 11.65 8.08 43.55
C SER A 146 12.32 8.94 42.46
N LYS A 147 11.72 10.08 42.10
CA LYS A 147 12.36 11.04 41.19
C LYS A 147 13.67 11.60 41.76
N THR A 148 13.77 11.78 43.09
CA THR A 148 14.98 12.27 43.75
C THR A 148 16.12 11.25 43.66
N ASP A 149 15.83 9.95 43.76
CA ASP A 149 16.82 8.89 43.52
C ASP A 149 17.39 8.97 42.10
N LEU A 150 16.53 9.18 41.09
CA LEU A 150 16.96 9.34 39.70
C LEU A 150 17.80 10.61 39.50
N LEU A 151 17.42 11.74 40.12
CA LEU A 151 18.22 12.97 40.08
C LEU A 151 19.62 12.74 40.66
N ASN A 152 19.72 12.03 41.79
CA ASN A 152 21.00 11.70 42.41
C ASN A 152 21.88 10.83 41.49
N ILE A 153 21.29 9.86 40.78
CA ILE A 153 22.01 9.06 39.76
C ILE A 153 22.58 9.97 38.67
N VAL A 154 21.79 10.93 38.16
CA VAL A 154 22.24 11.86 37.12
C VAL A 154 23.38 12.75 37.62
N LYS A 155 23.29 13.25 38.86
CA LYS A 155 24.37 14.04 39.49
C LYS A 155 25.66 13.22 39.59
N LYS A 156 25.59 11.99 40.13
CA LYS A 156 26.75 11.09 40.23
C LYS A 156 27.37 10.76 38.86
N ILE A 157 26.55 10.58 37.82
CA ILE A 157 27.04 10.40 36.44
C ILE A 157 27.78 11.65 35.99
N GLY A 158 27.24 12.84 36.25
CA GLY A 158 27.87 14.13 35.97
C GLY A 158 29.24 14.24 36.64
N ASP A 159 29.31 13.97 37.94
CA ASP A 159 30.55 14.02 38.73
C ASP A 159 31.60 13.04 38.20
N ALA A 160 31.20 11.80 37.86
CA ALA A 160 32.09 10.80 37.28
C ALA A 160 32.74 11.24 35.96
N VAL A 161 32.07 12.10 35.18
CA VAL A 161 32.59 12.65 33.92
C VAL A 161 33.04 14.11 34.03
N SER A 162 33.19 14.62 35.26
CA SER A 162 33.62 15.99 35.57
C SER A 162 32.72 17.08 34.96
N VAL A 163 31.40 16.83 34.91
CA VAL A 163 30.39 17.81 34.50
C VAL A 163 29.45 18.08 35.67
N LYS A 164 29.49 19.30 36.19
CA LYS A 164 28.59 19.76 37.25
C LYS A 164 27.14 19.78 36.76
N VAL A 165 26.29 18.94 37.34
CA VAL A 165 24.84 18.88 37.07
C VAL A 165 24.10 19.26 38.35
N GLU A 166 23.18 20.22 38.22
CA GLU A 166 22.37 20.76 39.32
C GLU A 166 20.90 20.47 39.02
N GLU A 167 20.04 20.53 40.03
CA GLU A 167 18.60 20.20 39.85
C GLU A 167 17.89 21.15 38.90
N ASN A 168 18.23 22.44 38.93
CA ASN A 168 17.69 23.45 38.01
C ASN A 168 18.04 23.21 36.53
N HIS A 169 19.04 22.36 36.27
CA HIS A 169 19.42 21.99 34.92
C HIS A 169 18.57 20.85 34.34
N ILE A 170 17.69 20.23 35.14
CA ILE A 170 16.87 19.09 34.74
C ILE A 170 15.40 19.52 34.75
N ARG A 171 14.74 19.40 33.61
CA ARG A 171 13.29 19.66 33.44
C ARG A 171 12.45 18.51 33.95
N ASP A 172 12.84 17.29 33.61
CA ASP A 172 12.19 16.08 34.12
C ASP A 172 13.13 14.87 34.07
N VAL A 173 12.85 13.88 34.92
CA VAL A 173 13.54 12.59 34.94
C VAL A 173 12.57 11.48 35.28
N PHE A 174 12.58 10.41 34.48
CA PHE A 174 11.70 9.27 34.67
C PHE A 174 12.22 8.02 33.95
N ARG A 175 11.71 6.85 34.32
CA ARG A 175 12.00 5.61 33.60
C ARG A 175 11.00 5.37 32.47
N MET A 176 11.52 4.97 31.32
CA MET A 176 10.68 4.44 30.24
C MET A 176 10.21 3.02 30.57
N ASN A 177 8.93 2.75 30.33
CA ASN A 177 8.37 1.41 30.45
C ASN A 177 8.75 0.60 29.21
N THR A 178 9.40 -0.55 29.43
CA THR A 178 9.75 -1.49 28.38
C THR A 178 9.17 -2.86 28.70
N LYS A 179 8.91 -3.65 27.66
CA LYS A 179 8.39 -5.02 27.81
C LYS A 179 9.43 -6.01 28.37
N LYS A 180 10.72 -5.66 28.34
CA LYS A 180 11.86 -6.57 28.63
C LYS A 180 12.51 -6.34 30.00
N GLY A 181 11.88 -5.59 30.89
CA GLY A 181 12.37 -5.36 32.26
C GLY A 181 13.54 -4.38 32.39
N ASP A 182 14.36 -4.21 31.35
CA ASP A 182 15.37 -3.14 31.28
C ASP A 182 14.68 -1.81 31.00
N ARG A 183 14.54 -0.96 32.03
CA ARG A 183 13.81 0.31 31.98
C ARG A 183 14.80 1.48 31.95
N PRO A 184 15.12 2.05 30.78
CA PRO A 184 16.07 3.15 30.67
C PRO A 184 15.56 4.37 31.43
N VAL A 185 16.49 5.16 31.97
CA VAL A 185 16.19 6.47 32.57
C VAL A 185 16.27 7.51 31.45
N LEU A 186 15.20 8.28 31.27
CA LEU A 186 15.24 9.48 30.44
C LEU A 186 15.43 10.70 31.33
N VAL A 187 16.34 11.56 30.89
CA VAL A 187 16.64 12.82 31.54
C VAL A 187 16.42 13.92 30.51
N ASP A 188 15.49 14.82 30.79
CA ASP A 188 15.28 16.00 29.96
C ASP A 188 15.98 17.19 30.60
N PHE A 189 17.01 17.72 29.94
CA PHE A 189 17.77 18.86 30.44
C PHE A 189 17.11 20.17 30.03
N SER A 190 17.39 21.24 30.79
CA SER A 190 16.93 22.60 30.50
C SER A 190 17.56 23.18 29.24
N THR A 191 18.76 22.73 28.86
CA THR A 191 19.47 23.22 27.68
C THR A 191 20.09 22.10 26.86
N VAL A 192 20.14 22.30 25.54
CA VAL A 192 20.85 21.41 24.61
C VAL A 192 22.36 21.45 24.84
N ILE A 193 22.90 22.61 25.22
CA ILE A 193 24.32 22.80 25.48
C ILE A 193 24.82 21.89 26.60
N LEU A 194 24.09 21.82 27.73
CA LEU A 194 24.45 20.92 28.82
C LEU A 194 24.32 19.46 28.40
N ARG A 195 23.25 19.12 27.69
CA ARG A 195 23.04 17.78 27.14
C ARG A 195 24.22 17.34 26.27
N ASP A 196 24.66 18.19 25.34
CA ASP A 196 25.77 17.91 24.43
C ASP A 196 27.09 17.81 25.17
N LYS A 197 27.32 18.68 26.16
CA LYS A 197 28.48 18.61 27.05
C LYS A 197 28.55 17.27 27.78
N ILE A 198 27.44 16.80 28.35
CA ILE A 198 27.38 15.50 29.04
C ILE A 198 27.70 14.36 28.07
N LEU A 199 27.08 14.32 26.89
CA LEU A 199 27.34 13.26 25.91
C LEU A 199 28.79 13.26 25.42
N ALA A 200 29.37 14.43 25.16
CA ALA A 200 30.77 14.57 24.79
C ALA A 200 31.71 14.10 25.91
N SER A 201 31.48 14.55 27.16
CA SER A 201 32.27 14.15 28.31
C SER A 201 32.20 12.65 28.58
N VAL A 202 31.03 12.02 28.44
CA VAL A 202 30.88 10.55 28.57
C VAL A 202 31.66 9.82 27.48
N LYS A 203 31.59 10.29 26.22
CA LYS A 203 32.35 9.70 25.11
C LYS A 203 33.86 9.83 25.32
N ASP A 204 34.31 10.98 25.82
CA ASP A 204 35.71 11.25 26.14
C ASP A 204 36.20 10.41 27.31
N TYR A 205 35.40 10.31 28.38
CA TYR A 205 35.67 9.45 29.52
C TYR A 205 35.85 7.99 29.09
N ASN A 206 34.92 7.44 28.31
CA ASN A 206 34.99 6.06 27.84
C ASN A 206 36.14 5.82 26.85
N ARG A 207 36.58 6.85 26.11
CA ARG A 207 37.76 6.76 25.23
C ARG A 207 39.06 6.73 26.02
N LYS A 208 39.16 7.53 27.09
CA LYS A 208 40.32 7.57 27.99
C LYS A 208 40.41 6.32 28.86
N ASN A 209 39.27 5.79 29.30
CA ASN A 209 39.15 4.63 30.19
C ASN A 209 38.62 3.39 29.44
N LYS A 210 39.38 2.85 28.50
CA LYS A 210 38.92 1.72 27.65
C LYS A 210 38.59 0.45 28.45
N GLU A 211 39.44 0.13 29.42
CA GLU A 211 39.31 -1.05 30.30
C GLU A 211 38.31 -0.81 31.44
N ASN A 212 38.03 0.45 31.79
CA ASN A 212 37.16 0.81 32.91
C ASN A 212 36.17 1.92 32.53
N LYS A 213 35.31 1.62 31.55
CA LYS A 213 34.26 2.53 31.06
C LYS A 213 33.28 2.88 32.18
N LEU A 214 32.47 3.91 31.95
CA LEU A 214 31.42 4.33 32.89
C LEU A 214 30.54 3.12 33.28
N HIS A 215 30.47 2.81 34.57
CA HIS A 215 29.80 1.62 35.08
C HIS A 215 29.08 1.87 36.41
N THR A 216 28.15 0.98 36.79
CA THR A 216 27.32 1.12 38.00
C THR A 216 28.12 1.18 39.30
N GLY A 217 29.29 0.55 39.37
CA GLY A 217 30.19 0.65 40.54
C GLY A 217 30.65 2.08 40.87
N GLN A 218 30.83 2.97 39.88
CA GLN A 218 31.19 4.38 40.11
C GLN A 218 30.05 5.21 40.70
N LEU A 219 28.82 4.69 40.63
CA LEU A 219 27.64 5.32 41.21
C LEU A 219 27.37 4.84 42.65
N GLU A 220 28.24 4.00 43.20
CA GLU A 220 28.07 3.34 44.51
C GLU A 220 26.75 2.56 44.59
N MET A 221 26.27 2.04 43.46
CA MET A 221 25.06 1.23 43.43
C MET A 221 25.40 -0.20 43.87
N VAL A 222 24.64 -0.74 44.82
CA VAL A 222 24.85 -2.05 45.49
C VAL A 222 24.61 -3.26 44.56
N SER A 223 24.47 -3.05 43.25
CA SER A 223 24.20 -4.11 42.28
C SER A 223 25.47 -4.54 41.53
N GLN A 224 25.39 -5.63 40.78
CA GLN A 224 26.48 -6.09 39.91
C GLN A 224 27.03 -4.94 39.06
N VAL A 225 28.36 -4.87 38.99
CA VAL A 225 29.05 -3.88 38.16
C VAL A 225 28.75 -4.17 36.70
N GLN A 226 28.08 -3.22 36.05
CA GLN A 226 27.73 -3.31 34.63
C GLN A 226 27.98 -1.98 33.92
N PRO A 227 28.33 -2.01 32.62
CA PRO A 227 28.57 -0.79 31.86
C PRO A 227 27.29 0.00 31.65
N ILE A 228 27.37 1.31 31.84
CA ILE A 228 26.28 2.26 31.64
C ILE A 228 26.41 2.83 30.23
N PHE A 229 25.31 2.80 29.48
CA PHE A 229 25.28 3.39 28.14
C PHE A 229 24.42 4.64 28.14
N ILE A 230 25.02 5.75 27.72
CA ILE A 230 24.37 7.04 27.63
C ILE A 230 24.35 7.47 26.17
N GLY A 231 23.19 7.88 25.68
CA GLY A 231 23.03 8.34 24.30
C GLY A 231 21.90 9.37 24.17
N GLU A 232 21.83 9.98 22.99
CA GLU A 232 20.71 10.86 22.63
C GLU A 232 19.39 10.09 22.67
N SER A 233 18.31 10.73 23.15
CA SER A 233 16.97 10.17 22.97
C SER A 233 16.52 10.38 21.53
N LEU A 234 16.34 9.28 20.80
CA LEU A 234 15.92 9.30 19.40
C LEU A 234 14.39 9.20 19.26
N THR A 235 13.84 9.73 18.17
CA THR A 235 12.45 9.49 17.75
C THR A 235 12.27 8.02 17.36
N GLN A 236 11.02 7.54 17.28
CA GLN A 236 10.77 6.16 16.87
C GLN A 236 11.30 5.88 15.45
N ALA A 237 11.12 6.82 14.53
CA ALA A 237 11.66 6.75 13.18
C ALA A 237 13.20 6.72 13.19
N ALA A 238 13.85 7.65 13.89
CA ALA A 238 15.31 7.68 13.98
C ALA A 238 15.89 6.43 14.66
N ARG A 239 15.24 5.86 15.68
CA ARG A 239 15.65 4.57 16.29
C ARG A 239 15.59 3.44 15.27
N ARG A 240 14.51 3.36 14.49
CA ARG A 240 14.36 2.33 13.44
C ARG A 240 15.44 2.49 12.37
N ILE A 241 15.67 3.70 11.89
CA ILE A 241 16.73 3.99 10.92
C ILE A 241 18.11 3.64 11.50
N CYS A 242 18.39 4.00 12.75
CA CYS A 242 19.66 3.68 13.40
C CYS A 242 19.88 2.16 13.51
N PHE A 243 18.84 1.40 13.82
CA PHE A 243 18.90 -0.06 13.82
C PHE A 243 19.21 -0.62 12.42
N LEU A 244 18.45 -0.21 11.41
CA LEU A 244 18.63 -0.67 10.03
C LEU A 244 20.00 -0.25 9.46
N ALA A 245 20.44 0.97 9.73
CA ALA A 245 21.75 1.49 9.32
C ALA A 245 22.90 0.68 9.93
N ARG A 246 22.79 0.27 11.20
CA ARG A 246 23.79 -0.60 11.84
C ARG A 246 23.83 -1.99 11.23
N GLU A 247 22.67 -2.57 10.92
CA GLU A 247 22.58 -3.86 10.24
C GLU A 247 23.19 -3.80 8.83
N LEU A 248 22.91 -2.73 8.09
CA LEU A 248 23.54 -2.46 6.80
C LEU A 248 25.05 -2.31 6.95
N GLY A 249 25.51 -1.58 7.97
CA GLY A 249 26.94 -1.35 8.18
C GLY A 249 27.72 -2.65 8.41
N LYS A 250 27.14 -3.61 9.13
CA LYS A 250 27.72 -4.95 9.31
C LYS A 250 27.78 -5.73 8.00
N LYS A 251 26.74 -5.65 7.16
CA LYS A 251 26.64 -6.42 5.92
C LYS A 251 27.52 -5.85 4.80
N ASN A 252 27.60 -4.53 4.69
CA ASN A 252 28.20 -3.84 3.54
C ASN A 252 29.55 -3.18 3.89
N GLY A 253 30.10 -3.44 5.08
CA GLY A 253 31.42 -2.97 5.48
C GLY A 253 31.50 -1.46 5.73
N TYR A 254 30.45 -0.84 6.26
CA TYR A 254 30.55 0.55 6.73
C TYR A 254 31.29 0.59 8.06
N ALA A 255 32.41 1.29 8.10
CA ALA A 255 33.25 1.41 9.28
C ALA A 255 32.58 2.18 10.43
N TYR A 256 31.69 3.14 10.14
CA TYR A 256 31.08 3.98 11.17
C TYR A 256 29.58 4.20 10.97
N CYS A 257 28.85 4.05 12.07
CA CYS A 257 27.45 4.45 12.21
C CYS A 257 27.26 5.18 13.53
N TRP A 258 26.76 6.40 13.50
CA TRP A 258 26.51 7.20 14.70
C TRP A 258 25.25 8.05 14.56
N THR A 259 24.80 8.60 15.68
CA THR A 259 23.75 9.61 15.70
C THR A 259 24.29 10.95 16.16
N ALA A 260 23.75 12.02 15.60
CA ALA A 260 24.00 13.38 16.07
C ALA A 260 22.75 14.24 15.82
N HIS A 261 22.33 15.00 16.82
CA HIS A 261 21.14 15.84 16.78
C HIS A 261 19.88 15.08 16.34
N GLY A 262 19.74 13.82 16.78
CA GLY A 262 18.60 12.97 16.43
C GLY A 262 18.61 12.47 14.98
N ARG A 263 19.70 12.67 14.23
CA ARG A 263 19.90 12.19 12.86
C ARG A 263 20.90 11.04 12.82
N VAL A 264 20.75 10.15 11.85
CA VAL A 264 21.61 8.95 11.71
C VAL A 264 22.59 9.16 10.56
N PHE A 265 23.85 8.86 10.82
CA PHE A 265 24.93 9.00 9.84
C PHE A 265 25.63 7.65 9.61
N LEU A 266 26.00 7.41 8.35
CA LEU A 266 26.82 6.30 7.92
C LEU A 266 28.08 6.80 7.23
N ARG A 267 29.19 6.08 7.42
CA ARG A 267 30.46 6.35 6.74
C ARG A 267 31.16 5.04 6.41
N LYS A 268 31.58 4.89 5.15
CA LYS A 268 32.15 3.63 4.65
C LYS A 268 33.56 3.39 5.20
N LYS A 269 34.44 4.37 5.06
CA LYS A 269 35.84 4.33 5.50
C LYS A 269 36.25 5.63 6.17
N GLU A 270 37.33 5.61 6.93
CA GLU A 270 37.98 6.83 7.39
C GLU A 270 38.36 7.70 6.17
N GLY A 271 38.27 9.02 6.29
CA GLY A 271 38.42 9.95 5.17
C GLY A 271 37.18 10.13 4.27
N SER A 272 36.32 9.13 4.07
CA SER A 272 35.14 9.23 3.20
C SER A 272 34.06 10.21 3.73
N PRO A 273 33.19 10.79 2.89
CA PRO A 273 32.11 11.66 3.36
C PRO A 273 31.09 10.89 4.23
N ALA A 274 30.61 11.56 5.27
CA ALA A 274 29.51 11.05 6.09
C ALA A 274 28.17 11.28 5.37
N ARG A 275 27.32 10.26 5.34
CA ARG A 275 26.01 10.31 4.69
C ARG A 275 24.90 10.29 5.72
N LEU A 276 23.97 11.22 5.58
CA LEU A 276 22.75 11.30 6.37
C LEU A 276 21.74 10.29 5.86
N ILE A 277 21.26 9.41 6.74
CA ILE A 277 20.15 8.50 6.47
C ILE A 277 18.91 9.07 7.13
N SER A 278 17.95 9.54 6.33
CA SER A 278 16.70 10.13 6.80
C SER A 278 15.50 9.24 6.55
N ARG A 279 15.58 8.33 5.58
CA ARG A 279 14.51 7.41 5.20
C ARG A 279 15.04 6.00 5.02
N GLU A 280 14.14 5.02 5.04
CA GLU A 280 14.50 3.63 4.75
C GLU A 280 14.96 3.45 3.30
N THR A 281 14.36 4.17 2.35
CA THR A 281 14.78 4.19 0.94
C THR A 281 16.23 4.61 0.74
N ASP A 282 16.77 5.48 1.62
CA ASP A 282 18.16 5.90 1.55
C ASP A 282 19.09 4.69 1.77
N LEU A 283 18.68 3.72 2.59
CA LEU A 283 19.41 2.48 2.85
C LEU A 283 19.37 1.52 1.65
N ASP A 284 18.26 1.48 0.91
CA ASP A 284 18.13 0.65 -0.30
C ASP A 284 19.06 1.17 -1.41
N HIS A 285 19.18 2.49 -1.54
CA HIS A 285 20.18 3.12 -2.42
C HIS A 285 21.62 2.77 -2.01
N GLN A 286 21.91 2.68 -0.71
CA GLN A 286 23.23 2.25 -0.23
C GLN A 286 23.52 0.75 -0.46
N GLN A 287 22.49 -0.09 -0.54
CA GLN A 287 22.64 -1.51 -0.89
C GLN A 287 22.93 -1.70 -2.37
N SER A 288 22.22 -0.94 -3.22
CA SER A 288 22.34 -1.02 -4.68
C SER A 288 23.59 -0.34 -5.23
N ASN A 289 24.10 0.71 -4.57
CA ASN A 289 25.29 1.40 -5.03
C ASN A 289 26.23 1.78 -3.86
N PRO A 290 27.11 0.87 -3.42
CA PRO A 290 27.92 1.07 -2.23
C PRO A 290 29.12 2.02 -2.43
N ASP A 291 29.41 2.48 -3.66
CA ASP A 291 30.64 3.22 -4.00
C ASP A 291 30.45 4.69 -4.41
N ILE A 292 29.21 5.16 -4.55
CA ILE A 292 28.90 6.59 -4.59
C ILE A 292 28.68 7.03 -3.15
#